data_AF-M0P223-F1
#
_entry.id   AF-M0P223-F1
#
_cell.length_a   1.000
_cell.length_b   1.000
_cell.length_c   1.000
_cell.angle_alpha   90.00
_cell.angle_beta   90.00
_cell.angle_gamma   90.00
#
_symmetry.space_group_name_H-M   'P 1'
#
loop_
_entity.id
_entity.type
_entity.pdbx_description
1 polymer ?
#
loop_
_entity_poly.entity_id
_entity_poly.type
_entity_poly.pdbx_seq_one_letter_code
_entity_poly.pdbx_strand_id
1 'polypeptide(L)'
;MDRRTIAVLLIVLAVLLPTWYVGLHGEPPSEEVRIDQSVSEMQPLEGFVDAPNKLSPSQVGVIVWVALLGLLGAVAFFHRFMNRAARPDPSGGGPGEAPDAAATDGGGVDAPPPEGANRATFPWFETEDRWVVEYHDASDAIEGLVAMGGLTVLAIVFSALLTAEYLTLARTQYFGVYAFGLFMSLLGSTVSYYAWFMPHVEVAERRDH
;
A
#
# COMPACT_ATOMS: atom_id res chain seq x y z
N MET A 1 -23.47 -5.88 -13.97
CA MET A 1 -22.23 -6.62 -14.31
C MET A 1 -22.23 -6.91 -15.79
N ASP A 2 -21.15 -6.59 -16.48
CA ASP A 2 -21.02 -6.85 -17.91
C ASP A 2 -20.84 -8.37 -18.18
N ARG A 3 -21.32 -8.86 -19.32
CA ARG A 3 -21.19 -10.29 -19.70
C ARG A 3 -19.73 -10.73 -19.73
N ARG A 4 -18.81 -9.82 -20.09
CA ARG A 4 -17.36 -10.05 -19.99
C ARG A 4 -16.90 -10.27 -18.56
N THR A 5 -17.36 -9.45 -17.62
CA THR A 5 -17.01 -9.60 -16.19
C THR A 5 -17.47 -10.94 -15.64
N ILE A 6 -18.68 -11.38 -16.02
CA ILE A 6 -19.23 -12.68 -15.63
C ILE A 6 -18.38 -13.83 -16.21
N ALA A 7 -18.01 -13.74 -17.49
CA ALA A 7 -17.17 -14.76 -18.13
C ALA A 7 -15.79 -14.87 -17.46
N VAL A 8 -15.15 -13.74 -17.13
CA VAL A 8 -13.87 -13.72 -16.41
C VAL A 8 -14.01 -14.35 -15.03
N LEU A 9 -15.05 -13.98 -14.26
CA LEU A 9 -15.31 -14.56 -12.95
C LEU A 9 -15.51 -16.07 -13.02
N LEU A 10 -16.26 -16.57 -14.01
CA LEU A 10 -16.48 -18.00 -14.20
C LEU A 10 -15.18 -18.75 -14.51
N ILE A 11 -14.32 -18.19 -15.37
CA ILE A 11 -13.02 -18.78 -15.69
C ILE A 11 -12.13 -18.82 -14.44
N VAL A 12 -12.07 -17.72 -13.69
CA VAL A 12 -11.30 -17.63 -12.44
C VAL A 12 -11.80 -18.67 -11.42
N LEU A 13 -13.12 -18.77 -11.23
CA LEU A 13 -13.72 -19.77 -10.34
C LEU A 13 -13.43 -21.20 -10.80
N ALA A 14 -13.52 -21.49 -12.10
CA ALA A 14 -13.26 -22.81 -12.65
C ALA A 14 -11.81 -23.27 -12.43
N VAL A 15 -10.84 -22.35 -12.43
CA VAL A 15 -9.43 -22.63 -12.18
C VAL A 15 -9.13 -22.72 -10.68
N LEU A 16 -9.71 -21.84 -9.87
CA LEU A 16 -9.41 -21.78 -8.43
C LEU A 16 -10.11 -22.87 -7.61
N LEU A 17 -11.39 -23.17 -7.90
CA LEU A 17 -12.18 -24.10 -7.10
C LEU A 17 -11.56 -25.49 -6.94
N PRO A 18 -11.03 -26.14 -8.00
CA PRO A 18 -10.40 -27.46 -7.85
C PRO A 18 -9.21 -27.42 -6.89
N THR A 19 -8.38 -26.38 -6.99
CA THR A 19 -7.18 -26.21 -6.15
C THR A 19 -7.57 -26.00 -4.68
N TRP A 20 -8.61 -25.21 -4.43
CA TRP A 20 -9.13 -24.95 -3.09
C TRP A 20 -9.81 -26.18 -2.47
N TYR A 21 -10.56 -26.92 -3.28
CA TYR A 21 -11.19 -28.17 -2.85
C TYR A 21 -10.15 -29.19 -2.39
N VAL A 22 -9.09 -29.40 -3.17
CA VAL A 22 -7.99 -30.31 -2.79
C VAL A 22 -7.22 -29.76 -1.58
N GLY A 23 -6.97 -28.46 -1.52
CA GLY A 23 -6.29 -27.82 -0.39
C GLY A 23 -7.01 -27.99 0.96
N LEU A 24 -8.35 -28.00 0.95
CA LEU A 24 -9.17 -28.23 2.15
C LEU A 24 -9.18 -29.69 2.64
N HIS A 25 -8.96 -30.66 1.74
CA HIS A 25 -9.02 -32.08 2.09
C HIS A 25 -7.66 -32.66 2.50
N GLY A 26 -6.54 -32.01 2.12
CA GLY A 26 -5.20 -32.28 2.64
C GLY A 26 -4.64 -33.69 2.36
N GLU A 27 -3.37 -33.89 2.71
CA GLU A 27 -2.79 -35.24 2.80
C GLU A 27 -3.09 -35.84 4.19
N PRO A 28 -3.23 -37.19 4.30
CA PRO A 28 -3.32 -37.85 5.59
C PRO A 28 -2.06 -37.58 6.42
N PRO A 29 -2.17 -37.51 7.76
CA PRO A 29 -1.07 -37.12 8.64
C PRO A 29 0.12 -38.06 8.45
N SER A 30 1.24 -37.49 7.99
CA SER A 30 2.52 -38.19 7.93
C SER A 30 3.31 -37.98 9.22
N GLU A 31 4.18 -38.94 9.55
CA GLU A 31 4.99 -38.98 10.78
C GLU A 31 5.67 -37.62 11.06
N GLU A 32 5.41 -37.07 12.26
CA GLU A 32 5.96 -35.80 12.70
C GLU A 32 7.40 -36.00 13.17
N VAL A 33 8.38 -35.48 12.41
CA VAL A 33 9.76 -35.39 12.87
C VAL A 33 9.88 -34.19 13.80
N ARG A 34 9.63 -34.39 15.10
CA ARG A 34 9.90 -33.38 16.13
C ARG A 34 11.33 -33.51 16.64
N ILE A 35 11.97 -32.37 16.88
CA ILE A 35 13.23 -32.32 17.62
C ILE A 35 12.93 -32.76 19.06
N ASP A 36 13.75 -33.66 19.60
CA ASP A 36 13.66 -34.11 20.98
C ASP A 36 13.97 -32.96 21.93
N GLN A 37 12.92 -32.44 22.56
CA GLN A 37 12.97 -31.29 23.46
C GLN A 37 13.59 -31.64 24.83
N SER A 38 13.92 -32.91 25.08
CA SER A 38 14.69 -33.31 26.25
C SER A 38 16.18 -32.94 26.15
N VAL A 39 16.67 -32.65 24.94
CA VAL A 39 18.09 -32.36 24.65
C VAL A 39 18.31 -30.89 24.23
N SER A 40 17.26 -30.19 23.80
CA SER A 40 17.33 -28.80 23.38
C SER A 40 16.02 -28.06 23.66
N GLU A 41 16.13 -26.87 24.26
CA GLU A 41 15.02 -25.94 24.44
C GLU A 41 14.68 -25.15 23.16
N MET A 42 15.40 -25.38 22.05
CA MET A 42 15.13 -24.69 20.78
C MET A 42 13.79 -25.14 20.18
N GLN A 43 12.90 -24.17 19.96
CA GLN A 43 11.64 -24.36 19.25
C GLN A 43 11.64 -23.59 17.92
N PRO A 44 12.39 -24.06 16.89
CA PRO A 44 12.54 -23.32 15.63
C PRO A 44 11.24 -23.22 14.81
N LEU A 45 10.22 -24.02 15.15
CA LEU A 45 8.91 -24.05 14.49
C LEU A 45 7.81 -23.37 15.32
N GLU A 46 8.12 -22.92 16.53
CA GLU A 46 7.18 -22.10 17.30
C GLU A 46 7.02 -20.76 16.55
N GLY A 47 5.83 -20.19 16.57
CA GLY A 47 5.52 -18.93 15.90
C GLY A 47 4.31 -18.29 16.57
N PHE A 48 3.91 -17.09 16.13
CA PHE A 48 2.69 -16.45 16.66
C PHE A 48 1.42 -17.26 16.37
N VAL A 49 1.47 -18.11 15.35
CA VAL A 49 0.39 -18.98 14.91
C VAL A 49 0.99 -20.36 14.70
N ASP A 50 0.28 -21.39 15.16
CA ASP A 50 0.63 -22.78 14.85
C ASP A 50 0.56 -22.99 13.34
N ALA A 51 1.73 -23.07 12.71
CA ALA A 51 1.86 -23.38 11.29
C ALA A 51 2.04 -24.88 11.12
N PRO A 52 1.40 -25.51 10.12
CA PRO A 52 1.60 -26.92 9.86
C PRO A 52 3.04 -27.18 9.40
N ASN A 53 3.65 -28.24 9.94
CA ASN A 53 5.03 -28.65 9.62
C ASN A 53 5.20 -29.13 8.17
N LYS A 54 4.09 -29.46 7.49
CA LYS A 54 4.06 -29.90 6.10
C LYS A 54 2.90 -29.23 5.36
N LEU A 55 3.19 -28.70 4.19
CA LEU A 55 2.19 -28.19 3.25
C LEU A 55 2.17 -29.08 2.02
N SER A 56 1.00 -29.57 1.65
CA SER A 56 0.80 -30.23 0.35
C SER A 56 0.95 -29.20 -0.79
N PRO A 57 1.38 -29.62 -2.00
CA PRO A 57 1.50 -28.71 -3.14
C PRO A 57 0.23 -27.91 -3.44
N SER A 58 -0.95 -28.52 -3.25
CA SER A 58 -2.25 -27.86 -3.38
C SER A 58 -2.47 -26.78 -2.32
N GLN A 59 -2.08 -27.03 -1.06
CA GLN A 59 -2.17 -26.02 0.01
C GLN A 59 -1.25 -24.84 -0.26
N VAL A 60 -0.02 -25.09 -0.72
CA VAL A 60 0.90 -24.02 -1.14
C VAL A 60 0.25 -23.19 -2.26
N GLY A 61 -0.36 -23.85 -3.26
CA GLY A 61 -1.08 -23.16 -4.33
C GLY A 61 -2.20 -22.25 -3.83
N VAL A 62 -3.03 -22.73 -2.88
CA VAL A 62 -4.09 -21.91 -2.26
C VAL A 62 -3.51 -20.72 -1.51
N ILE A 63 -2.48 -20.93 -0.68
CA ILE A 63 -1.82 -19.87 0.10
C ILE A 63 -1.26 -18.80 -0.84
N VAL A 64 -0.58 -19.20 -1.92
CA VAL A 64 -0.04 -18.28 -2.91
C VAL A 64 -1.15 -17.46 -3.58
N TRP A 65 -2.27 -18.10 -3.95
CA TRP A 65 -3.41 -17.37 -4.53
C TRP A 65 -4.03 -16.38 -3.57
N VAL A 66 -4.20 -16.75 -2.30
CA VAL A 66 -4.68 -15.82 -1.26
C VAL A 66 -3.71 -14.64 -1.10
N ALA A 67 -2.41 -14.90 -1.07
CA ALA A 67 -1.39 -13.85 -0.99
C ALA A 67 -1.41 -12.91 -2.20
N LEU A 68 -1.52 -13.46 -3.43
CA LEU A 68 -1.58 -12.67 -4.66
C LEU A 68 -2.86 -11.84 -4.76
N LEU A 69 -4.01 -12.40 -4.37
CA LEU A 69 -5.27 -11.66 -4.34
C LEU A 69 -5.25 -10.58 -3.26
N GLY A 70 -4.66 -10.87 -2.09
CA GLY A 70 -4.41 -9.89 -1.06
C GLY A 70 -3.52 -8.74 -1.56
N LEU A 71 -2.44 -9.06 -2.26
CA LEU A 71 -1.55 -8.08 -2.88
C LEU A 71 -2.27 -7.23 -3.92
N LEU A 72 -3.05 -7.85 -4.81
CA LEU A 72 -3.86 -7.13 -5.79
C LEU A 72 -4.86 -6.19 -5.11
N GLY A 73 -5.52 -6.66 -4.05
CA GLY A 73 -6.42 -5.86 -3.23
C GLY A 73 -5.71 -4.67 -2.58
N ALA A 74 -4.52 -4.89 -2.02
CA ALA A 74 -3.70 -3.82 -1.44
C ALA A 74 -3.31 -2.77 -2.49
N VAL A 75 -2.85 -3.20 -3.67
CA VAL A 75 -2.52 -2.29 -4.78
C VAL A 75 -3.75 -1.48 -5.23
N ALA A 76 -4.90 -2.14 -5.39
CA ALA A 76 -6.14 -1.47 -5.76
C ALA A 76 -6.60 -0.48 -4.67
N PHE A 77 -6.46 -0.84 -3.40
CA PHE A 77 -6.73 0.03 -2.27
C PHE A 77 -5.83 1.26 -2.30
N PHE A 78 -4.51 1.08 -2.40
CA PHE A 78 -3.56 2.20 -2.47
C PHE A 78 -3.83 3.11 -3.66
N HIS A 79 -4.09 2.55 -4.84
CA HIS A 79 -4.45 3.34 -6.02
C HIS A 79 -5.72 4.17 -5.78
N ARG A 80 -6.76 3.56 -5.20
CA ARG A 80 -8.01 4.27 -4.88
C ARG A 80 -7.81 5.34 -3.79
N PHE A 81 -7.01 5.02 -2.79
CA PHE A 81 -6.66 5.93 -1.71
C PHE A 81 -5.89 7.13 -2.23
N MET A 82 -4.84 6.93 -3.04
CA MET A 82 -4.08 8.00 -3.69
C MET A 82 -5.00 8.88 -4.53
N ASN A 83 -5.85 8.29 -5.37
CA ASN A 83 -6.77 9.07 -6.20
C ASN A 83 -7.81 9.86 -5.39
N ARG A 84 -8.15 9.42 -4.18
CA ARG A 84 -9.11 10.12 -3.31
C ARG A 84 -8.44 11.16 -2.43
N ALA A 85 -7.23 10.91 -1.96
CA ALA A 85 -6.47 11.84 -1.13
C ALA A 85 -5.91 12.99 -1.99
N ALA A 86 -5.40 12.68 -3.18
CA ALA A 86 -4.81 13.66 -4.10
C ALA A 86 -5.83 14.45 -4.93
N ARG A 87 -7.11 14.04 -4.94
CA ARG A 87 -8.20 14.76 -5.63
C ARG A 87 -9.36 15.01 -4.67
N PRO A 88 -9.32 16.10 -3.89
CA PRO A 88 -10.50 16.56 -3.16
C PRO A 88 -11.64 16.78 -4.16
N ASP A 89 -12.81 16.22 -3.88
CA ASP A 89 -13.96 16.30 -4.80
C ASP A 89 -14.38 17.78 -4.95
N PRO A 90 -14.32 18.38 -6.16
CA PRO A 90 -14.74 19.78 -6.36
C PRO A 90 -16.24 19.97 -6.07
N SER A 91 -17.01 18.87 -5.94
CA SER A 91 -18.44 18.87 -5.64
C SER A 91 -18.79 18.51 -4.19
N GLY A 92 -17.80 18.39 -3.30
CA GLY A 92 -17.96 18.06 -1.88
C GLY A 92 -18.54 19.17 -0.97
N GLY A 93 -19.20 20.17 -1.55
CA GLY A 93 -19.96 21.19 -0.83
C GLY A 93 -21.25 20.64 -0.22
N GLY A 94 -21.14 19.85 0.85
CA GLY A 94 -22.21 19.74 1.84
C GLY A 94 -22.35 21.08 2.56
N PRO A 95 -23.57 21.55 2.90
CA PRO A 95 -23.74 22.80 3.63
C PRO A 95 -23.22 22.64 5.07
N GLY A 96 -21.96 23.00 5.28
CA GLY A 96 -21.29 22.97 6.58
C GLY A 96 -19.86 22.46 6.48
N GLU A 97 -18.92 23.40 6.27
CA GLU A 97 -17.49 23.31 6.59
C GLU A 97 -16.73 22.04 6.15
N ALA A 98 -16.14 22.10 4.95
CA ALA A 98 -14.77 21.58 4.81
C ALA A 98 -13.83 22.71 5.22
N PRO A 99 -12.84 22.49 6.11
CA PRO A 99 -11.81 23.50 6.32
C PRO A 99 -11.09 23.67 4.99
N ASP A 100 -10.96 24.92 4.54
CA ASP A 100 -10.01 25.30 3.50
C ASP A 100 -8.65 24.71 3.87
N ALA A 101 -8.28 23.57 3.27
CA ALA A 101 -6.92 23.09 3.36
C ALA A 101 -6.06 24.17 2.72
N ALA A 102 -5.23 24.83 3.52
CA ALA A 102 -4.49 25.97 3.04
C ALA A 102 -3.44 25.47 2.04
N ALA A 103 -3.47 25.98 0.81
CA ALA A 103 -2.46 25.71 -0.19
C ALA A 103 -1.07 26.08 0.36
N THR A 104 -0.21 25.09 0.59
CA THR A 104 1.12 25.30 1.21
C THR A 104 2.27 25.39 0.22
N ASP A 105 2.01 25.11 -1.05
CA ASP A 105 2.97 25.19 -2.15
C ASP A 105 3.06 26.59 -2.79
N GLY A 106 2.17 27.51 -2.39
CA GLY A 106 2.07 28.86 -2.95
C GLY A 106 1.37 28.93 -4.32
N GLY A 107 0.73 27.84 -4.77
CA GLY A 107 0.05 27.71 -6.06
C GLY A 107 -1.37 28.25 -6.07
N GLY A 108 -1.59 29.55 -5.86
CA GLY A 108 -2.95 30.11 -5.92
C GLY A 108 -3.53 30.09 -7.34
N VAL A 109 -4.27 29.03 -7.71
CA VAL A 109 -5.02 28.95 -8.99
C VAL A 109 -6.42 29.58 -8.90
N ASP A 110 -6.93 29.78 -7.68
CA ASP A 110 -8.32 30.23 -7.41
C ASP A 110 -8.50 31.75 -7.27
N ALA A 111 -7.44 32.55 -7.35
CA ALA A 111 -7.56 34.00 -7.49
C ALA A 111 -7.60 34.36 -8.99
N PRO A 112 -8.53 35.24 -9.45
CA PRO A 112 -8.45 35.77 -10.80
C PRO A 112 -7.05 36.39 -10.98
N PRO A 113 -6.31 36.05 -12.04
CA PRO A 113 -4.99 36.62 -12.25
C PRO A 113 -5.12 38.15 -12.26
N PRO A 114 -4.29 38.90 -11.52
CA PRO A 114 -4.19 40.34 -11.74
C PRO A 114 -3.87 40.55 -13.22
N GLU A 115 -4.54 41.50 -13.87
CA GLU A 115 -4.45 41.73 -15.32
C GLU A 115 -2.99 41.68 -15.79
N GLY A 116 -2.64 40.67 -16.60
CA GLY A 116 -1.30 40.48 -17.15
C GLY A 116 -0.38 39.48 -16.42
N ALA A 117 -0.82 38.82 -15.36
CA ALA A 117 -0.05 37.77 -14.69
C ALA A 117 -0.48 36.36 -15.12
N ASN A 118 0.49 35.59 -15.58
CA ASN A 118 0.35 34.19 -15.98
C ASN A 118 0.13 33.32 -14.72
N ARG A 119 -0.96 32.52 -14.66
CA ARG A 119 -1.34 31.60 -13.55
C ARG A 119 -0.12 30.87 -13.00
N ALA A 120 0.43 31.21 -11.83
CA ALA A 120 1.62 30.58 -11.20
C ALA A 120 2.42 29.66 -12.16
N THR A 121 2.87 30.23 -13.28
CA THR A 121 3.19 29.41 -14.45
C THR A 121 4.66 29.14 -14.31
N PHE A 122 5.03 27.94 -13.91
CA PHE A 122 6.43 27.55 -13.86
C PHE A 122 6.97 27.57 -15.30
N PRO A 123 7.75 28.59 -15.73
CA PRO A 123 8.08 28.79 -17.15
C PRO A 123 9.00 27.70 -17.71
N TRP A 124 9.62 26.93 -16.82
CA TRP A 124 10.43 25.76 -17.13
C TRP A 124 9.59 24.48 -17.27
N PHE A 125 8.32 24.50 -16.83
CA PHE A 125 7.41 23.37 -16.85
C PHE A 125 6.51 23.39 -18.09
N GLU A 126 6.13 24.58 -18.56
CA GLU A 126 5.38 24.76 -19.81
C GLU A 126 6.29 25.00 -21.02
N THR A 127 6.01 24.33 -22.13
CA THR A 127 6.65 24.52 -23.44
C THR A 127 5.55 24.55 -24.53
N GLU A 128 5.91 24.87 -25.77
CA GLU A 128 4.93 24.90 -26.89
C GLU A 128 4.17 23.57 -27.06
N ASP A 129 4.82 22.45 -26.72
CA ASP A 129 4.25 21.11 -26.80
C ASP A 129 3.82 20.53 -25.43
N ARG A 130 4.00 21.25 -24.31
CA ARG A 130 3.69 20.73 -22.96
C ARG A 130 3.06 21.80 -22.08
N TRP A 131 1.86 21.54 -21.56
CA TRP A 131 1.19 22.49 -20.67
C TRP A 131 0.48 21.78 -19.52
N VAL A 132 0.28 22.50 -18.43
CA VAL A 132 -0.46 21.99 -17.27
C VAL A 132 -1.95 22.01 -17.61
N VAL A 133 -2.60 20.86 -17.52
CA VAL A 133 -4.05 20.70 -17.70
C VAL A 133 -4.78 20.98 -16.42
N GLU A 134 -4.27 20.45 -15.31
CA GLU A 134 -4.90 20.51 -14.01
C GLU A 134 -3.83 20.60 -12.92
N TYR A 135 -4.06 21.44 -11.92
CA TYR A 135 -3.18 21.64 -10.77
C TYR A 135 -4.04 21.56 -9.51
N HIS A 136 -3.64 20.72 -8.55
CA HIS A 136 -4.21 20.70 -7.21
C HIS A 136 -3.11 20.97 -6.19
N ASP A 137 -3.40 21.92 -5.31
CA ASP A 137 -2.46 22.41 -4.31
C ASP A 137 -2.09 21.32 -3.29
N ALA A 138 -0.87 21.40 -2.77
CA ALA A 138 -0.47 20.56 -1.63
C ALA A 138 -1.28 20.90 -0.37
N SER A 139 -1.83 19.88 0.27
CA SER A 139 -2.66 19.99 1.47
C SER A 139 -1.82 20.00 2.74
N ASP A 140 -2.19 20.83 3.71
CA ASP A 140 -1.65 20.81 5.09
C ASP A 140 -2.50 19.99 6.07
N ALA A 141 -3.34 19.10 5.55
CA ALA A 141 -4.26 18.29 6.33
C ALA A 141 -3.56 17.59 7.51
N ILE A 142 -4.13 17.76 8.71
CA ILE A 142 -3.62 17.16 9.95
C ILE A 142 -3.59 15.64 9.86
N GLU A 143 -4.47 15.03 9.07
CA GLU A 143 -4.50 13.61 8.77
C GLU A 143 -3.18 13.14 8.15
N GLY A 144 -2.63 13.90 7.20
CA GLY A 144 -1.35 13.59 6.57
C GLY A 144 -0.18 13.65 7.56
N LEU A 145 -0.19 14.65 8.46
CA LEU A 145 0.82 14.78 9.53
C LEU A 145 0.73 13.62 10.53
N VAL A 146 -0.47 13.26 10.96
CA VAL A 146 -0.70 12.15 11.90
C VAL A 146 -0.31 10.82 11.25
N ALA A 147 -0.66 10.61 9.98
CA ALA A 147 -0.30 9.40 9.25
C ALA A 147 1.23 9.26 9.13
N MET A 148 1.93 10.29 8.63
CA MET A 148 3.39 10.27 8.51
C MET A 148 4.09 10.14 9.87
N GLY A 149 3.65 10.89 10.88
CA GLY A 149 4.20 10.81 12.23
C GLY A 149 4.05 9.42 12.82
N GLY A 150 2.85 8.84 12.74
CA GLY A 150 2.57 7.49 13.22
C GLY A 150 3.38 6.42 12.50
N LEU A 151 3.48 6.50 11.17
CA LEU A 151 4.27 5.57 10.36
C LEU A 151 5.76 5.70 10.63
N THR A 152 6.26 6.90 10.92
CA THR A 152 7.65 7.11 11.33
C THR A 152 7.93 6.47 12.69
N VAL A 153 7.03 6.63 13.67
CA VAL A 153 7.15 5.95 14.97
C VAL A 153 7.13 4.43 14.80
N LEU A 154 6.23 3.90 13.97
CA LEU A 154 6.20 2.46 13.66
C LEU A 154 7.50 1.97 13.02
N ALA A 155 8.07 2.72 12.08
CA ALA A 155 9.35 2.41 11.48
C ALA A 155 10.46 2.33 12.54
N ILE A 156 10.50 3.28 13.48
CA ILE A 156 11.46 3.28 14.59
C ILE A 156 11.26 2.05 15.49
N VAL A 157 10.02 1.74 15.88
CA VAL A 157 9.69 0.58 16.73
C VAL A 157 10.12 -0.72 16.04
N PHE A 158 9.76 -0.92 14.78
CA PHE A 158 10.14 -2.14 14.05
C PHE A 158 11.66 -2.23 13.81
N SER A 159 12.32 -1.10 13.55
CA SER A 159 13.79 -1.06 13.48
C SER A 159 14.45 -1.44 14.81
N ALA A 160 13.89 -0.99 15.93
CA ALA A 160 14.39 -1.31 17.26
C ALA A 160 14.18 -2.79 17.59
N LEU A 161 13.00 -3.35 17.29
CA LEU A 161 12.70 -4.78 17.46
C LEU A 161 13.62 -5.65 16.60
N LEU A 162 13.80 -5.29 15.31
CA LEU A 162 14.72 -5.96 14.41
C LEU A 162 16.15 -5.96 14.94
N THR A 163 16.60 -4.81 15.45
CA THR A 163 17.95 -4.66 16.03
C THR A 163 18.10 -5.46 17.31
N ALA A 164 17.11 -5.41 18.21
CA ALA A 164 17.13 -6.15 19.46
C ALA A 164 17.22 -7.65 19.20
N GLU A 165 16.43 -8.17 18.25
CA GLU A 165 16.47 -9.58 17.88
C GLU A 165 17.82 -9.96 17.26
N TYR A 166 18.38 -9.11 16.39
CA TYR A 166 19.71 -9.29 15.81
C TYR A 166 20.83 -9.38 16.85
N LEU A 167 20.77 -8.56 17.89
CA LEU A 167 21.77 -8.60 18.96
C LEU A 167 21.62 -9.82 19.88
N THR A 168 20.44 -10.42 19.97
CA THR A 168 20.21 -11.58 20.85
C THR A 168 20.76 -12.91 20.31
N LEU A 169 21.15 -13.01 19.03
CA LEU A 169 21.79 -14.17 18.34
C LEU A 169 21.13 -15.56 18.49
N ALA A 170 20.16 -15.75 19.39
CA ALA A 170 19.61 -17.05 19.80
C ALA A 170 18.15 -17.25 19.37
N ARG A 171 17.46 -16.21 18.92
CA ARG A 171 16.05 -16.26 18.53
C ARG A 171 15.91 -15.38 17.28
N THR A 172 15.90 -15.98 16.09
CA THR A 172 15.75 -15.28 14.80
C THR A 172 14.34 -15.43 14.21
N GLN A 173 13.38 -15.74 15.08
CA GLN A 173 12.05 -16.22 14.75
C GLN A 173 11.15 -15.13 14.13
N TYR A 174 11.40 -13.86 14.45
CA TYR A 174 10.52 -12.74 14.10
C TYR A 174 11.16 -11.69 13.18
N PHE A 175 12.39 -11.92 12.75
CA PHE A 175 13.11 -11.05 11.83
C PHE A 175 12.29 -10.63 10.61
N GLY A 176 11.62 -11.59 9.98
CA GLY A 176 10.80 -11.33 8.80
C GLY A 176 9.64 -10.39 9.10
N VAL A 177 9.00 -10.54 10.27
CA VAL A 177 7.87 -9.70 10.71
C VAL A 177 8.35 -8.28 11.00
N TYR A 178 9.47 -8.12 11.69
CA TYR A 178 10.01 -6.81 12.02
C TYR A 178 10.55 -6.08 10.78
N ALA A 179 11.25 -6.79 9.89
CA ALA A 179 11.71 -6.23 8.63
C ALA A 179 10.52 -5.82 7.75
N PHE A 180 9.50 -6.67 7.62
CA PHE A 180 8.28 -6.33 6.89
C PHE A 180 7.59 -5.09 7.48
N GLY A 181 7.40 -5.05 8.80
CA GLY A 181 6.80 -3.90 9.48
C GLY A 181 7.58 -2.60 9.25
N LEU A 182 8.91 -2.66 9.31
CA LEU A 182 9.79 -1.53 9.00
C LEU A 182 9.59 -1.03 7.56
N PHE A 183 9.73 -1.92 6.57
CA PHE A 183 9.61 -1.54 5.15
C PHE A 183 8.20 -1.05 4.80
N MET A 184 7.16 -1.67 5.35
CA MET A 184 5.78 -1.22 5.14
C MET A 184 5.51 0.14 5.78
N SER A 185 6.10 0.42 6.94
CA SER A 185 5.98 1.73 7.58
C SER A 185 6.68 2.82 6.76
N LEU A 186 7.86 2.54 6.22
CA LEU A 186 8.59 3.46 5.32
C LEU A 186 7.84 3.68 3.99
N LEU A 187 7.33 2.60 3.39
CA LEU A 187 6.50 2.67 2.19
C LEU A 187 5.26 3.52 2.44
N GLY A 188 4.53 3.25 3.52
CA GLY A 188 3.34 4.01 3.90
C GLY A 188 3.66 5.49 4.13
N SER A 189 4.79 5.80 4.77
CA SER A 189 5.22 7.19 4.99
C SER A 189 5.47 7.91 3.67
N THR A 190 6.14 7.23 2.73
CA THR A 190 6.34 7.75 1.37
C THR A 190 5.02 7.99 0.65
N VAL A 191 4.10 7.02 0.68
CA VAL A 191 2.77 7.15 0.07
C VAL A 191 1.99 8.30 0.69
N SER A 192 2.04 8.45 2.01
CA SER A 192 1.39 9.55 2.73
C SER A 192 1.98 10.91 2.34
N TYR A 193 3.30 10.99 2.16
CA TYR A 193 3.94 12.20 1.66
C TYR A 193 3.41 12.59 0.28
N TYR A 194 3.39 11.65 -0.67
CA TYR A 194 2.87 11.88 -2.02
C TYR A 194 1.37 12.21 -2.05
N ALA A 195 0.58 11.65 -1.12
CA ALA A 195 -0.86 11.83 -1.09
C ALA A 195 -1.30 13.21 -0.58
N TRP A 196 -0.59 13.76 0.40
CA TRP A 196 -1.01 14.99 1.09
C TRP A 196 -0.11 16.19 0.82
N PHE A 197 1.21 15.99 0.75
CA PHE A 197 2.18 17.10 0.77
C PHE A 197 2.82 17.36 -0.59
N MET A 198 2.49 16.59 -1.62
CA MET A 198 2.92 16.84 -2.99
C MET A 198 1.76 17.42 -3.80
N PRO A 199 1.95 18.51 -4.55
CA PRO A 199 0.92 18.99 -5.45
C PRO A 199 0.66 17.97 -6.56
N HIS A 200 -0.61 17.81 -6.93
CA HIS A 200 -0.98 16.97 -8.07
C HIS A 200 -1.01 17.81 -9.33
N VAL A 201 -0.22 17.41 -10.33
CA VAL A 201 -0.08 18.15 -11.59
C VAL A 201 -0.37 17.23 -12.76
N GLU A 202 -1.44 17.51 -13.49
CA GLU A 202 -1.75 16.84 -14.75
C GLU A 202 -1.17 17.63 -15.91
N VAL A 203 -0.36 16.96 -16.72
CA VAL A 203 0.36 17.58 -17.82
C VAL A 203 -0.06 16.92 -19.13
N ALA A 204 -0.49 17.74 -20.09
CA ALA A 204 -0.63 17.31 -21.46
C ALA A 204 0.69 17.57 -22.17
N GLU A 205 1.18 16.55 -22.88
CA GLU A 205 2.35 16.64 -23.73
C GLU A 205 1.96 16.18 -25.13
N ARG A 206 2.10 17.06 -26.10
CA ARG A 206 2.00 16.73 -27.51
C ARG A 206 3.27 15.98 -27.90
N ARG A 207 3.12 14.71 -28.24
CA ARG A 207 4.18 13.89 -28.83
C ARG A 207 3.86 13.74 -30.31
N ASP A 208 4.85 13.92 -31.19
CA ASP A 208 4.69 13.92 -32.66
C ASP A 208 4.23 12.56 -33.22
N HIS A 209 2.98 12.17 -32.96
CA HIS A 209 2.29 11.01 -33.52
C HIS A 209 0.82 11.35 -33.80
#